data_AF-A0A5A7NKG1-F1
#
_entry.id   AF-A0A5A7NKG1-F1
#
_cell.length_a   1.000
_cell.length_b   1.000
_cell.length_c   1.000
_cell.angle_alpha   90.00
_cell.angle_beta   90.00
_cell.angle_gamma   90.00
#
_symmetry.space_group_name_H-M   'P 1'
#
loop_
_entity.id
_entity.type
_entity.pdbx_description
1 polymer ?
#
loop_
_entity_poly.entity_id
_entity_poly.type
_entity_poly.pdbx_seq_one_letter_code
_entity_poly.pdbx_strand_id
1 'polypeptide(L)'
;MLATGLHQDPHPETTFYWRLKDHAAYLTKIGVPFACAKPRMSRDFFIECISEEQAAEAERILSSVKASDGTKLFDVDNRGRDLFVMLVWSHDIEADFSYTVGKRAFIGLRDDVAFVAIKNGQHNGIGYFLDTGLSADAMHGTFPLAEIPVKICDALGVSWRETARSQAIA
;
A
#
# COMPACT_ATOMS: atom_id res chain seq x y z
N MET A 1 -17.42 19.98 16.63
CA MET A 1 -16.83 18.62 16.52
C MET A 1 -15.69 18.58 15.52
N LEU A 2 -14.58 17.95 15.90
CA LEU A 2 -13.42 17.63 15.06
C LEU A 2 -13.05 16.16 15.31
N ALA A 3 -12.82 15.40 14.24
CA ALA A 3 -12.34 14.03 14.32
C ALA A 3 -11.11 13.87 13.42
N THR A 4 -10.08 13.17 13.90
CA THR A 4 -8.89 12.83 13.11
C THR A 4 -8.46 11.40 13.35
N GLY A 5 -8.08 10.71 12.28
CA GLY A 5 -7.45 9.38 12.30
C GLY A 5 -5.97 9.43 11.91
N LEU A 6 -5.33 10.61 11.99
CA LEU A 6 -3.95 10.83 11.54
C LEU A 6 -2.89 10.52 12.62
N HIS A 7 -3.25 9.75 13.62
CA HIS A 7 -2.31 9.35 14.65
C HIS A 7 -1.27 8.38 14.07
N GLN A 8 0.01 8.70 14.28
CA GLN A 8 1.13 7.85 13.91
C GLN A 8 2.03 7.61 15.12
N ASP A 9 2.46 6.36 15.27
CA ASP A 9 3.57 6.01 16.16
C ASP A 9 4.90 6.14 15.42
N PRO A 10 6.01 6.45 16.10
CA PRO A 10 7.34 6.36 15.51
C PRO A 10 7.57 4.97 14.89
N HIS A 11 8.04 4.95 13.64
CA HIS A 11 8.35 3.69 12.98
C HIS A 11 9.69 3.16 13.54
N PRO A 12 9.74 1.95 14.14
CA PRO A 12 10.88 1.52 14.97
C PRO A 12 12.13 1.18 14.15
N GLU A 13 11.98 0.94 12.85
CA GLU A 13 13.03 0.48 11.95
C GLU A 13 13.23 1.47 10.82
N THR A 14 14.44 1.61 10.30
CA THR A 14 14.64 2.41 9.09
C THR A 14 14.08 1.64 7.90
N THR A 15 13.02 2.13 7.27
CA THR A 15 12.40 1.49 6.11
C THR A 15 12.39 2.45 4.92
N PHE A 16 13.10 2.07 3.87
CA PHE A 16 13.16 2.81 2.61
C PHE A 16 11.98 2.44 1.72
N TYR A 17 11.38 3.46 1.11
CA TYR A 17 10.39 3.30 0.05
C TYR A 17 11.03 3.65 -1.29
N TRP A 18 11.04 2.66 -2.16
CA TRP A 18 11.48 2.78 -3.54
C TRP A 18 10.30 2.56 -4.48
N ARG A 19 10.30 3.23 -5.62
CA ARG A 19 9.32 3.01 -6.70
C ARG A 19 10.04 2.78 -8.00
N LEU A 20 9.44 2.04 -8.93
CA LEU A 20 9.97 1.96 -10.29
C LEU A 20 9.87 3.34 -10.97
N LYS A 21 10.91 3.74 -11.70
CA LYS A 21 10.93 4.97 -12.51
C LYS A 21 10.01 4.79 -13.72
N ASP A 22 10.23 3.72 -14.45
CA ASP A 22 9.43 3.30 -15.59
C ASP A 22 8.98 1.85 -15.38
N HIS A 23 7.69 1.70 -15.07
CA HIS A 23 7.12 0.41 -14.72
C HIS A 23 7.05 -0.51 -15.94
N ALA A 24 6.66 0.01 -17.10
CA ALA A 24 6.54 -0.79 -18.31
C ALA A 24 7.92 -1.28 -18.78
N ALA A 25 8.91 -0.39 -18.83
CA ALA A 25 10.27 -0.75 -19.22
C ALA A 25 10.89 -1.81 -18.29
N TYR A 26 10.70 -1.66 -16.97
CA TYR A 26 11.19 -2.64 -16.01
C TYR A 26 10.50 -4.00 -16.17
N LEU A 27 9.17 -4.03 -16.26
CA LEU A 27 8.42 -5.28 -16.42
C LEU A 27 8.82 -6.00 -17.72
N THR A 28 8.99 -5.27 -18.82
CA THR A 28 9.51 -5.83 -20.08
C THR A 28 10.94 -6.38 -19.92
N LYS A 29 11.84 -5.65 -19.23
CA LYS A 29 13.23 -6.08 -18.97
C LYS A 29 13.29 -7.43 -18.25
N ILE A 30 12.41 -7.64 -17.26
CA ILE A 30 12.35 -8.89 -16.48
C ILE A 30 11.44 -9.96 -17.09
N GLY A 31 10.78 -9.66 -18.22
CA GLY A 31 9.97 -10.62 -18.97
C GLY A 31 8.56 -10.85 -18.41
N VAL A 32 8.06 -9.94 -17.58
CA VAL A 32 6.66 -10.01 -17.10
C VAL A 32 5.73 -9.67 -18.27
N PRO A 33 4.75 -10.52 -18.61
CA PRO A 33 3.75 -10.19 -19.60
C PRO A 33 2.67 -9.28 -19.00
N PHE A 34 2.26 -8.25 -19.73
CA PHE A 34 1.19 -7.33 -19.30
C PHE A 34 0.57 -6.63 -20.50
N ALA A 35 -0.63 -6.09 -20.32
CA ALA A 35 -1.28 -5.17 -21.26
C ALA A 35 -0.94 -3.71 -20.94
N CYS A 36 -1.02 -3.33 -19.66
CA CYS A 36 -0.71 -1.98 -19.21
C CYS A 36 -0.13 -1.98 -17.79
N ALA A 37 0.77 -1.05 -17.49
CA ALA A 37 1.28 -0.79 -16.15
C ALA A 37 0.86 0.61 -15.69
N LYS A 38 0.19 0.70 -14.54
CA LYS A 38 -0.39 1.93 -14.00
C LYS A 38 0.26 2.28 -12.66
N PRO A 39 1.22 3.23 -12.64
CA PRO A 39 1.86 3.67 -11.40
C PRO A 39 0.84 4.24 -10.40
N ARG A 40 1.07 4.05 -9.10
CA ARG A 40 0.39 4.80 -8.04
C ARG A 40 1.34 5.84 -7.42
N MET A 41 0.86 6.52 -6.38
CA MET A 41 1.60 7.62 -5.75
C MET A 41 2.91 7.15 -5.09
N SER A 42 2.89 5.94 -4.53
CA SER A 42 3.94 5.37 -3.68
C SER A 42 4.82 4.37 -4.45
N ARG A 43 5.13 3.25 -3.78
CA ARG A 43 5.84 2.06 -4.29
C ARG A 43 4.90 1.04 -4.97
N ASP A 44 3.61 1.36 -5.00
CA ASP A 44 2.56 0.48 -5.51
C ASP A 44 2.22 0.79 -6.97
N PHE A 45 1.75 -0.21 -7.70
CA PHE A 45 1.30 -0.07 -9.08
C PHE A 45 0.31 -1.18 -9.44
N PHE A 46 -0.46 -0.94 -10.49
CA PHE A 46 -1.30 -1.97 -11.09
C PHE A 46 -0.71 -2.48 -12.39
N ILE A 47 -0.91 -3.78 -12.63
CA ILE A 47 -0.68 -4.41 -13.92
C ILE A 47 -2.03 -4.89 -14.43
N GLU A 48 -2.42 -4.44 -15.61
CA GLU A 48 -3.60 -4.95 -16.31
C GLU A 48 -3.15 -6.05 -17.26
N CYS A 49 -3.86 -7.17 -17.27
CA CYS A 49 -3.62 -8.29 -18.15
C CYS A 49 -4.83 -8.53 -19.06
N ILE A 50 -4.57 -9.07 -20.26
CA ILE A 50 -5.63 -9.39 -21.22
C ILE A 50 -6.47 -10.61 -20.80
N SER A 51 -5.91 -11.48 -19.95
CA SER A 51 -6.55 -12.69 -19.46
C SER A 51 -6.03 -13.10 -18.09
N GLU A 52 -6.75 -14.00 -17.42
CA GLU A 52 -6.34 -14.55 -16.12
C GLU A 52 -5.07 -15.39 -16.23
N GLU A 53 -4.85 -16.07 -17.37
CA GLU A 53 -3.63 -16.83 -17.62
C GLU A 53 -2.41 -15.92 -17.74
N GLN A 54 -2.55 -14.76 -18.41
CA GLN A 54 -1.49 -13.77 -18.46
C GLN A 54 -1.21 -13.21 -17.06
N ALA A 55 -2.25 -12.93 -16.27
CA ALA A 55 -2.10 -12.45 -14.89
C ALA A 55 -1.39 -13.47 -14.01
N ALA A 56 -1.76 -14.76 -14.09
CA ALA A 56 -1.11 -15.84 -13.36
C ALA A 56 0.38 -15.99 -13.74
N GLU A 57 0.72 -15.85 -15.02
CA GLU A 57 2.12 -15.88 -15.46
C GLU A 57 2.90 -14.65 -14.98
N ALA A 58 2.29 -13.46 -15.05
CA ALA A 58 2.88 -12.24 -14.53
C ALA A 58 3.16 -12.33 -13.02
N GLU A 59 2.18 -12.81 -12.25
CA GLU A 59 2.32 -13.08 -10.81
C GLU A 59 3.45 -14.09 -10.54
N ARG A 60 3.52 -15.19 -11.30
CA ARG A 60 4.56 -16.21 -11.15
C ARG A 60 5.95 -15.62 -11.35
N ILE A 61 6.14 -14.76 -12.36
CA ILE A 61 7.43 -14.11 -12.63
C ILE A 61 7.76 -13.10 -11.52
N LEU A 62 6.82 -12.23 -11.15
CA LEU A 62 7.02 -11.22 -10.09
C LEU A 62 7.34 -11.86 -8.74
N SER A 63 6.65 -12.94 -8.39
CA SER A 63 6.88 -13.72 -7.16
C SER A 63 8.23 -14.44 -7.16
N SER A 64 8.84 -14.63 -8.33
CA SER A 64 10.18 -15.21 -8.47
C SER A 64 11.30 -14.17 -8.36
N VAL A 65 10.97 -12.88 -8.25
CA VAL A 65 11.96 -11.81 -8.14
C VAL A 65 12.50 -11.73 -6.71
N LYS A 66 13.80 -12.00 -6.56
CA LYS A 66 14.46 -12.04 -5.24
C LYS A 66 15.77 -11.28 -5.25
N ALA A 67 16.05 -10.55 -4.17
CA ALA A 67 17.37 -10.01 -3.88
C ALA A 67 18.40 -11.13 -3.69
N SER A 68 19.68 -10.79 -3.63
CA SER A 68 20.78 -11.75 -3.47
C SER A 68 20.71 -12.58 -2.19
N ASP A 69 20.06 -12.07 -1.15
CA ASP A 69 19.81 -12.77 0.11
C ASP A 69 18.59 -13.71 0.07
N GLY A 70 17.87 -13.76 -1.07
CA GLY A 70 16.66 -14.55 -1.26
C GLY A 70 15.36 -13.85 -0.86
N THR A 71 15.43 -12.64 -0.32
CA THR A 71 14.26 -11.83 0.05
C THR A 71 13.49 -11.41 -1.20
N LYS A 72 12.17 -11.50 -1.17
CA LYS A 72 11.31 -11.06 -2.29
C LYS A 72 11.40 -9.55 -2.50
N LEU A 73 11.36 -9.11 -3.75
CA LEU A 73 11.30 -7.67 -4.09
C LEU A 73 9.87 -7.15 -4.25
N PHE A 74 8.92 -8.03 -4.58
CA PHE A 74 7.54 -7.65 -4.84
C PHE A 74 6.55 -8.47 -4.00
N ASP A 75 5.51 -7.79 -3.54
CA ASP A 75 4.25 -8.41 -3.14
C ASP A 75 3.25 -8.26 -4.28
N VAL A 76 2.49 -9.31 -4.54
CA VAL A 76 1.51 -9.39 -5.61
C VAL A 76 0.18 -9.83 -5.02
N ASP A 77 -0.87 -9.05 -5.29
CA ASP A 77 -2.26 -9.38 -5.01
C ASP A 77 -2.96 -9.55 -6.37
N ASN A 78 -3.21 -10.80 -6.74
CA ASN A 78 -3.86 -11.16 -7.99
C ASN A 78 -5.38 -11.12 -7.85
N ARG A 79 -6.03 -10.25 -8.65
CA ARG A 79 -7.47 -9.99 -8.62
C ARG A 79 -8.18 -10.54 -9.85
N GLY A 80 -7.64 -11.58 -10.47
CA GLY A 80 -8.15 -12.22 -11.68
C GLY A 80 -7.39 -11.77 -12.91
N ARG A 81 -7.80 -10.66 -13.53
CA ARG A 81 -7.12 -10.10 -14.73
C ARG A 81 -6.20 -8.92 -14.44
N ASP A 82 -6.19 -8.46 -13.21
CA ASP A 82 -5.38 -7.33 -12.78
C ASP A 82 -4.57 -7.73 -11.55
N LEU A 83 -3.33 -7.25 -11.49
CA LEU A 83 -2.46 -7.43 -10.32
C LEU A 83 -2.28 -6.08 -9.63
N PHE A 84 -2.47 -6.07 -8.31
CA PHE A 84 -1.94 -5.01 -7.47
C PHE A 84 -0.55 -5.43 -6.98
N VAL A 85 0.46 -4.63 -7.30
CA VAL A 85 1.87 -4.98 -7.04
C VAL A 85 2.51 -3.90 -6.20
N MET A 86 3.30 -4.32 -5.23
CA MET A 86 4.05 -3.44 -4.31
C MET A 86 5.52 -3.82 -4.34
N LEU A 87 6.41 -2.84 -4.54
CA LEU A 87 7.84 -3.04 -4.31
C LEU A 87 8.12 -2.99 -2.80
N VAL A 88 8.47 -4.13 -2.20
CA VAL A 88 8.49 -4.30 -0.73
C VAL A 88 9.87 -4.21 -0.09
N TRP A 89 10.93 -4.12 -0.87
CA TRP A 89 12.30 -3.99 -0.36
C TRP A 89 12.43 -2.76 0.56
N SER A 90 12.82 -3.01 1.81
CA SER A 90 12.83 -2.02 2.90
C SER A 90 14.19 -1.39 3.17
N HIS A 91 15.25 -1.85 2.51
CA HIS A 91 16.60 -1.32 2.69
C HIS A 91 16.97 -0.35 1.56
N ASP A 92 18.13 0.27 1.67
CA ASP A 92 18.72 1.00 0.54
C ASP A 92 18.92 0.05 -0.67
N ILE A 93 18.87 0.61 -1.87
CA ILE A 93 19.18 -0.09 -3.11
C ILE A 93 20.45 0.58 -3.64
N GLU A 94 21.60 -0.04 -3.39
CA GLU A 94 22.91 0.44 -3.84
C GLU A 94 23.08 0.33 -5.36
N ALA A 95 24.08 1.01 -5.92
CA ALA A 95 24.34 1.02 -7.37
C ALA A 95 24.62 -0.39 -7.95
N ASP A 96 25.28 -1.25 -7.17
CA ASP A 96 25.61 -2.63 -7.54
C ASP A 96 24.55 -3.66 -7.11
N PHE A 97 23.38 -3.19 -6.64
CA PHE A 97 22.31 -4.06 -6.17
C PHE A 97 21.96 -5.12 -7.21
N SER A 98 22.08 -6.39 -6.80
CA SER A 98 21.83 -7.55 -7.63
C SER A 98 20.60 -8.31 -7.18
N TYR A 99 19.91 -8.90 -8.16
CA TYR A 99 18.69 -9.65 -7.93
C TYR A 99 18.52 -10.74 -8.98
N THR A 100 17.59 -11.64 -8.74
CA THR A 100 17.27 -12.75 -9.63
C THR A 100 15.80 -12.71 -10.00
N VAL A 101 15.50 -13.26 -11.17
CA VAL A 101 14.14 -13.56 -11.63
C VAL A 101 14.15 -15.02 -12.05
N GLY A 102 13.64 -15.89 -11.17
CA GLY A 102 13.81 -17.34 -11.32
C GLY A 102 15.29 -17.73 -11.32
N LYS A 103 15.83 -18.12 -12.48
CA LYS A 103 17.25 -18.51 -12.66
C LYS A 103 18.13 -17.43 -13.30
N ARG A 104 17.53 -16.33 -13.76
CA ARG A 104 18.26 -15.25 -14.44
C ARG A 104 18.74 -14.21 -13.43
N ALA A 105 20.02 -13.89 -13.46
CA ALA A 105 20.61 -12.83 -12.63
C ALA A 105 20.54 -11.47 -13.33
N PHE A 106 20.38 -10.42 -12.54
CA PHE A 106 20.36 -9.02 -12.93
C PHE A 106 21.20 -8.20 -11.94
N ILE A 107 21.75 -7.09 -12.42
CA ILE A 107 22.49 -6.11 -11.63
C ILE A 107 21.97 -4.71 -11.95
N GLY A 108 22.16 -3.78 -11.02
CA GLY A 108 21.85 -2.37 -11.24
C GLY A 108 20.37 -2.02 -11.09
N LEU A 109 19.68 -2.60 -10.10
CA LEU A 109 18.28 -2.23 -9.83
C LEU A 109 18.12 -0.73 -9.55
N ARG A 110 19.16 -0.08 -8.99
CA ARG A 110 19.22 1.36 -8.72
C ARG A 110 18.78 2.23 -9.89
N ASP A 111 19.12 1.82 -11.12
CA ASP A 111 18.82 2.60 -12.32
C ASP A 111 17.33 2.55 -12.68
N ASP A 112 16.65 1.49 -12.28
CA ASP A 112 15.22 1.28 -12.54
C ASP A 112 14.33 1.88 -11.43
N VAL A 113 14.90 2.30 -10.28
CA VAL A 113 14.14 2.78 -9.12
C VAL A 113 14.42 4.24 -8.72
N ALA A 114 13.39 4.94 -8.29
CA ALA A 114 13.47 6.23 -7.62
C ALA A 114 13.24 6.07 -6.12
N PHE A 115 14.04 6.79 -5.33
CA PHE A 115 13.82 6.93 -3.89
C PHE A 115 12.56 7.77 -3.65
N VAL A 116 11.68 7.32 -2.76
CA VAL A 116 10.45 8.01 -2.41
C VAL A 116 10.57 8.65 -1.03
N ALA A 117 10.88 7.85 -0.01
CA ALA A 117 10.94 8.31 1.37
C ALA A 117 11.65 7.28 2.26
N ILE A 118 12.06 7.73 3.46
CA ILE A 118 12.27 6.85 4.61
C ILE A 118 11.01 6.95 5.47
N LYS A 119 10.44 5.80 5.83
CA LYS A 119 9.23 5.73 6.64
C LYS A 119 9.56 6.14 8.08
N ASN A 120 8.95 7.24 8.53
CA ASN A 120 9.19 7.80 9.86
C ASN A 120 8.06 7.51 10.86
N GLY A 121 6.86 7.17 10.37
CA GLY A 121 5.70 6.87 11.20
C GLY A 121 4.90 5.70 10.66
N GLN A 122 4.22 4.99 11.55
CA GLN A 122 3.27 3.94 11.22
C GLN A 122 1.88 4.29 11.72
N HIS A 123 0.84 3.86 11.01
CA HIS A 123 -0.54 4.16 11.38
C HIS A 123 -0.87 3.55 12.75
N ASN A 124 -1.44 4.38 13.62
CA ASN A 124 -2.08 3.93 14.84
C ASN A 124 -3.60 3.85 14.61
N GLY A 125 -4.23 2.75 15.04
CA GLY A 125 -5.67 2.55 14.87
C GLY A 125 -6.54 3.49 15.72
N ILE A 126 -5.94 4.26 16.64
CA ILE A 126 -6.62 5.19 17.53
C ILE A 126 -6.65 6.58 16.90
N GLY A 127 -7.85 7.08 16.63
CA GLY A 127 -8.10 8.48 16.27
C GLY A 127 -8.48 9.35 17.48
N TYR A 128 -8.54 10.65 17.28
CA TYR A 128 -8.95 11.62 18.28
C TYR A 128 -10.25 12.32 17.86
N PHE A 129 -11.14 12.51 18.82
CA PHE A 129 -12.40 13.23 18.65
C PHE A 129 -12.49 14.36 19.69
N LEU A 130 -12.81 15.55 19.22
CA LEU A 130 -13.02 16.74 20.03
C LEU A 130 -14.40 17.33 19.78
N ASP A 131 -15.15 17.60 20.83
CA ASP A 131 -16.40 18.36 20.73
C ASP A 131 -16.46 19.48 21.76
N THR A 132 -16.31 20.71 21.29
CA THR A 132 -16.35 21.91 22.13
C THR A 132 -17.74 22.24 22.67
N GLY A 133 -18.79 21.52 22.22
CA GLY A 133 -20.14 21.62 22.79
C GLY A 133 -20.36 20.78 24.06
N LEU A 134 -19.42 19.88 24.39
CA LEU A 134 -19.50 19.02 25.56
C LEU A 134 -18.59 19.55 26.69
N SER A 135 -18.96 19.27 27.94
CA SER A 135 -18.05 19.51 29.07
C SER A 135 -16.88 18.53 29.02
N ALA A 136 -15.76 18.88 29.68
CA ALA A 136 -14.61 18.00 29.78
C ALA A 136 -15.01 16.62 30.31
N ASP A 137 -15.81 16.56 31.38
CA ASP A 137 -16.31 15.32 32.00
C ASP A 137 -17.17 14.46 31.05
N ALA A 138 -17.94 15.10 30.16
CA ALA A 138 -18.76 14.41 29.17
C ALA A 138 -17.96 13.85 27.98
N MET A 139 -16.68 14.24 27.85
CA MET A 139 -15.77 13.83 26.78
C MET A 139 -14.84 12.66 27.15
N HIS A 140 -15.05 12.01 28.30
CA HIS A 140 -14.19 10.91 28.74
C HIS A 140 -14.51 9.59 28.01
N GLY A 141 -13.47 8.95 27.48
CA GLY A 141 -13.53 7.56 27.02
C GLY A 141 -13.08 7.35 25.58
N THR A 142 -13.30 6.14 25.08
CA THR A 142 -13.08 5.76 23.68
C THR A 142 -14.39 5.21 23.12
N PHE A 143 -14.57 5.34 21.82
CA PHE A 143 -15.73 4.79 21.13
C PHE A 143 -15.33 4.32 19.71
N PRO A 144 -16.05 3.37 19.11
CA PRO A 144 -15.80 2.90 17.76
C PRO A 144 -15.90 4.02 16.72
N LEU A 145 -14.98 4.04 15.74
CA LEU A 145 -15.01 5.00 14.64
C LEU A 145 -16.37 5.04 13.91
N ALA A 146 -17.03 3.88 13.82
CA ALA A 146 -18.34 3.73 13.18
C ALA A 146 -19.47 4.55 13.85
N GLU A 147 -19.30 5.00 15.10
CA GLU A 147 -20.29 5.84 15.78
C GLU A 147 -20.19 7.33 15.41
N ILE A 148 -19.10 7.79 14.77
CA ILE A 148 -18.92 9.22 14.43
C ILE A 148 -20.12 9.80 13.66
N PRO A 149 -20.63 9.16 12.60
CA PRO A 149 -21.76 9.71 11.85
C PRO A 149 -23.01 9.94 12.71
N VAL A 150 -23.32 9.00 13.63
CA VAL A 150 -24.45 9.13 14.56
C VAL A 150 -24.24 10.33 15.49
N LYS A 151 -23.05 10.47 16.09
CA LYS A 151 -22.74 11.61 16.98
C LYS A 151 -22.85 12.96 16.27
N ILE A 152 -22.40 13.05 15.01
CA ILE A 152 -22.55 14.27 14.19
C ILE A 152 -24.04 14.55 13.93
N CYS A 153 -24.81 13.53 13.54
CA CYS A 153 -26.23 13.65 13.28
C CYS A 153 -27.02 14.09 14.52
N ASP A 154 -26.75 13.50 15.67
CA ASP A 154 -27.38 13.87 16.95
C ASP A 154 -27.12 15.35 17.29
N ALA A 155 -25.88 15.82 17.15
CA ALA A 155 -25.53 17.23 17.40
C ALA A 155 -26.19 18.22 16.41
N LEU A 156 -26.53 17.76 15.21
CA LEU A 156 -27.24 18.54 14.20
C LEU A 156 -28.76 18.38 14.28
N GLY A 157 -29.28 17.51 15.16
CA GLY A 157 -30.71 17.22 15.25
C GLY A 157 -31.29 16.51 14.02
N VAL A 158 -30.47 15.72 13.33
CA VAL A 158 -30.88 14.95 12.13
C VAL A 158 -30.64 13.45 12.36
N SER A 159 -31.29 12.60 11.55
CA SER A 159 -31.12 11.14 11.64
C SER A 159 -30.03 10.61 10.70
N TRP A 160 -29.11 9.78 11.20
CA TRP A 160 -28.21 9.00 10.35
C TRP A 160 -28.98 7.85 9.68
N ARG A 161 -28.84 7.69 8.36
CA ARG A 161 -29.40 6.53 7.63
C ARG A 161 -28.25 5.66 7.17
N GLU A 162 -28.07 4.50 7.79
CA GLU A 162 -27.17 3.48 7.25
C GLU A 162 -27.70 2.97 5.92
N THR A 163 -27.04 3.32 4.82
CA THR A 163 -27.21 2.59 3.56
C THR A 163 -26.50 1.25 3.69
N ALA A 164 -27.25 0.16 3.56
CA ALA A 164 -26.75 -1.22 3.57
C ALA A 164 -25.65 -1.44 2.52
N ARG A 165 -24.39 -1.26 2.91
CA ARG A 165 -23.20 -1.76 2.21
C ARG A 165 -22.13 -2.10 3.23
N SER A 166 -22.31 -3.23 3.89
CA SER A 166 -21.33 -3.80 4.80
C SER A 166 -21.38 -5.31 4.71
N GLN A 167 -20.74 -5.86 3.68
CA GLN A 167 -20.17 -7.21 3.63
C GLN A 167 -19.39 -7.36 2.31
N ALA A 168 -18.25 -6.70 2.20
CA ALA A 168 -17.14 -7.09 1.33
C ALA A 168 -15.91 -6.34 1.84
N ILE A 169 -14.77 -7.02 1.87
CA ILE A 169 -13.48 -6.63 2.47
C ILE A 169 -13.35 -7.15 3.91
N ALA A 170 -12.99 -8.43 3.98
CA ALA A 170 -12.13 -9.01 5.01
C ALA A 170 -10.72 -9.13 4.39
#